data_AF-A0A2D7HIP2-F1
#
_entry.id   AF-A0A2D7HIP2-F1
#
_cell.length_a   1.000
_cell.length_b   1.000
_cell.length_c   1.000
_cell.angle_alpha   90.00
_cell.angle_beta   90.00
_cell.angle_gamma   90.00
#
_symmetry.space_group_name_H-M   'P 1'
#
loop_
_entity.id
_entity.type
_entity.pdbx_description
1 polymer ?
#
loop_
_entity_poly.entity_id
_entity_poly.type
_entity_poly.pdbx_seq_one_letter_code
_entity_poly.pdbx_strand_id
1 'polypeptide(L)'
;MSERPISEQSTGEQSTGEQSIGNVSVHGVDIAGARTVLTVADHMMHLRDAATHLQSIFDTRERGYFSPSEDEQVEHLWVSYHGSRTALLEIVQVIRNEVGKASREQIGEFTLAYAATLILVDAARSLRDRFGKNDLVRRKLNESFDDFRIPADSFDEIQLSLTDPGNALQIKNANEFYEQNQDYIRACAEDDKTFATVVEVIENLRDATDVGKRKYLKARVKELGRNTRDRVLLGNLNKAIYAILELGGRAVAHLSTKPEHVPALPAGIAHQIQELLQPGDVLVTRKEHAMSNYFLPGYWPHVAMYVGGQQVVESMKDGVRVREMSSPFGNDSVAVIRPALDEENIQQAIVRARSHVGKPYDFDFDFTRADRLVCTEVVYRSYEGLGEMQFSLVRRAGRQTVSAEDLLGLALEEQKFQTVAVYCCELSEELLLGDAMRQALRKTMGLASNEADGESA
;
A
#
# COMPACT_ATOMS: atom_id res chain seq x y z
N MET A 1 -55.18 -52.34 -33.62
CA MET A 1 -54.03 -52.97 -34.30
C MET A 1 -53.02 -51.87 -34.57
N SER A 2 -51.79 -52.08 -34.09
CA SER A 2 -50.48 -51.42 -34.36
C SER A 2 -50.41 -49.91 -34.61
N GLU A 3 -49.48 -49.12 -34.07
CA GLU A 3 -48.23 -49.33 -33.34
C GLU A 3 -47.80 -47.93 -32.79
N ARG A 4 -47.07 -47.88 -31.68
CA ARG A 4 -46.36 -46.70 -31.11
C ARG A 4 -44.85 -46.80 -31.47
N PRO A 5 -43.98 -45.76 -31.36
CA PRO A 5 -43.95 -44.68 -30.34
C PRO A 5 -43.60 -43.25 -30.86
N ILE A 6 -44.08 -42.17 -30.26
CA ILE A 6 -43.53 -41.36 -29.13
C ILE A 6 -42.04 -41.00 -29.29
N SER A 7 -41.77 -39.77 -29.76
CA SER A 7 -40.60 -38.98 -29.38
C SER A 7 -41.09 -37.64 -28.80
N GLU A 8 -40.82 -37.44 -27.51
CA GLU A 8 -41.20 -36.25 -26.76
C GLU A 8 -40.23 -35.09 -27.00
N GLN A 9 -40.83 -33.90 -26.94
CA GLN A 9 -40.23 -32.58 -27.08
C GLN A 9 -39.44 -32.16 -25.84
N SER A 10 -38.30 -31.51 -26.08
CA SER A 10 -37.89 -30.22 -25.51
C SER A 10 -38.59 -29.70 -24.25
N THR A 11 -37.87 -29.74 -23.13
CA THR A 11 -37.78 -28.67 -22.10
C THR A 11 -36.40 -28.83 -21.45
N GLY A 12 -35.44 -27.94 -21.64
CA GLY A 12 -35.38 -26.68 -20.91
C GLY A 12 -34.63 -26.90 -19.59
N GLU A 13 -33.31 -26.85 -19.61
CA GLU A 13 -32.52 -26.67 -18.39
C GLU A 13 -31.38 -25.69 -18.65
N GLN A 14 -31.38 -24.65 -17.82
CA GLN A 14 -30.52 -23.49 -17.87
C GLN A 14 -29.09 -23.90 -17.55
N SER A 15 -28.17 -23.66 -18.49
CA SER A 15 -26.75 -23.58 -18.20
C SER A 15 -26.49 -22.27 -17.45
N THR A 16 -26.43 -22.35 -16.12
CA THR A 16 -25.82 -21.31 -15.31
C THR A 16 -24.32 -21.32 -15.61
N GLY A 17 -23.84 -20.20 -16.14
CA GLY A 17 -22.44 -20.00 -16.49
C GLY A 17 -21.55 -20.09 -15.27
N GLU A 18 -20.73 -21.13 -15.25
CA GLU A 18 -19.58 -21.26 -14.38
C GLU A 18 -18.36 -20.71 -15.16
N GLN A 19 -18.07 -19.43 -14.95
CA GLN A 19 -16.80 -18.82 -15.35
C GLN A 19 -16.29 -17.97 -14.17
N SER A 20 -15.64 -18.64 -13.22
CA SER A 20 -14.79 -18.03 -12.20
C SER A 20 -13.57 -18.93 -12.03
N ILE A 21 -12.60 -18.79 -12.93
CA ILE A 21 -11.33 -19.54 -12.88
C ILE A 21 -10.22 -18.49 -12.77
N GLY A 22 -9.53 -18.44 -11.61
CA GLY A 22 -8.20 -17.79 -11.53
C GLY A 22 -7.73 -17.12 -10.22
N ASN A 23 -8.53 -16.99 -9.15
CA ASN A 23 -8.12 -16.17 -7.97
C ASN A 23 -7.74 -16.92 -6.69
N VAL A 24 -7.89 -18.24 -6.67
CA VAL A 24 -7.67 -19.07 -5.47
C VAL A 24 -6.61 -20.13 -5.77
N SER A 25 -5.68 -20.33 -4.85
CA SER A 25 -4.61 -21.31 -4.95
C SER A 25 -5.14 -22.75 -4.84
N VAL A 26 -4.29 -23.74 -5.11
CA VAL A 26 -4.66 -25.18 -5.07
C VAL A 26 -5.22 -25.59 -3.70
N HIS A 27 -4.77 -24.92 -2.64
CA HIS A 27 -5.22 -25.15 -1.26
C HIS A 27 -6.10 -24.03 -0.68
N GLY A 28 -6.82 -23.29 -1.53
CA GLY A 28 -7.87 -22.38 -1.07
C GLY A 28 -7.39 -21.01 -0.61
N VAL A 29 -6.13 -20.64 -0.85
CA VAL A 29 -5.62 -19.31 -0.48
C VAL A 29 -5.99 -18.31 -1.58
N ASP A 30 -6.70 -17.25 -1.21
CA ASP A 30 -6.89 -16.10 -2.09
C ASP A 30 -5.52 -15.47 -2.45
N ILE A 31 -5.19 -15.47 -3.74
CA ILE A 31 -3.87 -15.04 -4.25
C ILE A 31 -3.65 -13.55 -3.95
N ALA A 32 -4.70 -12.72 -4.01
CA ALA A 32 -4.62 -11.30 -3.70
C ALA A 32 -4.36 -11.07 -2.21
N GLY A 33 -5.05 -11.81 -1.34
CA GLY A 33 -4.83 -11.84 0.10
C GLY A 33 -3.40 -12.29 0.46
N ALA A 34 -2.90 -13.37 -0.14
CA ALA A 34 -1.54 -13.85 0.07
C ALA A 34 -0.48 -12.79 -0.31
N ARG A 35 -0.63 -12.17 -1.48
CA ARG A 35 0.24 -11.06 -1.90
C ARG A 35 0.20 -9.91 -0.90
N THR A 36 -0.99 -9.55 -0.42
CA THR A 36 -1.14 -8.48 0.57
C THR A 36 -0.43 -8.84 1.89
N VAL A 37 -0.58 -10.07 2.40
CA VAL A 37 0.11 -10.52 3.61
C VAL A 37 1.63 -10.48 3.45
N LEU A 38 2.15 -10.97 2.32
CA LEU A 38 3.60 -10.98 2.05
C LEU A 38 4.16 -9.56 1.93
N THR A 39 3.52 -8.71 1.11
CA THR A 39 3.92 -7.32 0.95
C THR A 39 3.85 -6.57 2.27
N VAL A 40 2.79 -6.77 3.06
CA VAL A 40 2.67 -6.09 4.36
C VAL A 40 3.65 -6.64 5.39
N ALA A 41 3.98 -7.94 5.37
CA ALA A 41 4.99 -8.52 6.26
C ALA A 41 6.37 -7.89 6.02
N ASP A 42 6.80 -7.87 4.77
CA ASP A 42 8.06 -7.24 4.34
C ASP A 42 8.07 -5.74 4.68
N HIS A 43 6.95 -5.07 4.39
CA HIS A 43 6.77 -3.67 4.71
C HIS A 43 6.89 -3.35 6.21
N MET A 44 6.25 -4.15 7.08
CA MET A 44 6.33 -3.99 8.53
C MET A 44 7.76 -4.21 9.05
N MET A 45 8.54 -5.07 8.41
CA MET A 45 9.96 -5.24 8.72
C MET A 45 10.76 -3.99 8.35
N HIS A 46 10.54 -3.43 7.15
CA HIS A 46 11.19 -2.18 6.72
C HIS A 46 10.83 -0.99 7.61
N LEU A 47 9.55 -0.86 7.98
CA LEU A 47 9.07 0.14 8.93
C LEU A 47 9.80 0.06 10.27
N ARG A 48 9.99 -1.16 10.79
CA ARG A 48 10.71 -1.39 12.03
C ARG A 48 12.17 -0.98 11.93
N ASP A 49 12.83 -1.28 10.82
CA ASP A 49 14.25 -0.94 10.62
C ASP A 49 14.43 0.57 10.49
N ALA A 50 13.55 1.25 9.74
CA ALA A 50 13.52 2.70 9.63
C ALA A 50 13.26 3.37 10.99
N ALA A 51 12.29 2.86 11.76
CA ALA A 51 12.00 3.38 13.10
C ALA A 51 13.18 3.18 14.07
N THR A 52 13.91 2.07 13.95
CA THR A 52 15.10 1.78 14.76
C THR A 52 16.25 2.73 14.41
N HIS A 53 16.48 2.98 13.13
CA HIS A 53 17.47 3.95 12.68
C HIS A 53 17.14 5.34 13.21
N LEU A 54 15.90 5.77 13.07
CA LEU A 54 15.41 7.04 13.56
C LEU A 54 15.60 7.17 15.09
N GLN A 55 15.28 6.13 15.86
CA GLN A 55 15.53 6.08 17.31
C GLN A 55 17.00 6.30 17.66
N SER A 56 17.93 5.69 16.92
CA SER A 56 19.37 5.84 17.18
C SER A 56 19.86 7.28 16.99
N ILE A 57 19.25 8.02 16.07
CA ILE A 57 19.54 9.44 15.83
C ILE A 57 18.99 10.32 16.97
N PHE A 58 17.85 9.94 17.54
CA PHE A 58 17.27 10.65 18.69
C PHE A 58 18.03 10.39 19.99
N ASP A 59 18.35 9.13 20.31
CA ASP A 59 19.02 8.79 21.58
C ASP A 59 20.44 9.36 21.66
N THR A 60 21.04 9.73 20.53
CA THR A 60 22.33 10.44 20.47
C THR A 60 22.21 11.95 20.68
N ARG A 61 20.99 12.51 20.71
CA ARG A 61 20.69 13.94 20.87
C ARG A 61 19.90 14.16 22.17
N GLU A 62 20.55 14.62 23.25
CA GLU A 62 19.97 14.90 24.59
C GLU A 62 18.93 16.06 24.63
N ARG A 63 18.16 16.29 23.56
CA ARG A 63 17.34 17.50 23.39
C ARG A 63 15.96 17.44 24.06
N GLY A 64 15.37 16.26 24.23
CA GLY A 64 14.04 16.11 24.84
C GLY A 64 12.85 16.62 24.00
N TYR A 65 13.06 16.94 22.71
CA TYR A 65 12.02 17.32 21.74
C TYR A 65 12.40 16.90 20.31
N PHE A 66 11.38 16.64 19.48
CA PHE A 66 11.51 16.38 18.05
C PHE A 66 11.77 17.68 17.27
N SER A 67 12.69 17.65 16.30
CA SER A 67 12.80 18.74 15.31
C SER A 67 11.73 18.57 14.22
N PRO A 68 11.43 19.60 13.41
CA PRO A 68 10.39 19.50 12.38
C PRO A 68 10.59 18.34 11.38
N SER A 69 11.84 18.09 10.97
CA SER A 69 12.17 16.96 10.08
C SER A 69 12.02 15.59 10.73
N GLU A 70 12.23 15.55 12.05
CA GLU A 70 12.11 14.36 12.89
C GLU A 70 10.64 14.05 13.17
N ASP A 71 9.82 15.09 13.36
CA ASP A 71 8.36 15.00 13.49
C ASP A 71 7.70 14.43 12.23
N GLU A 72 8.05 14.94 11.06
CA GLU A 72 7.52 14.44 9.78
C GLU A 72 7.89 12.97 9.54
N GLN A 73 9.09 12.54 9.96
CA GLN A 73 9.51 11.14 9.87
C GLN A 73 8.70 10.22 10.79
N VAL A 74 8.45 10.65 12.03
CA VAL A 74 7.63 9.88 12.98
C VAL A 74 6.19 9.79 12.48
N GLU A 75 5.61 10.91 12.05
CA GLU A 75 4.27 10.97 11.46
C GLU A 75 4.16 9.99 10.30
N HIS A 76 5.10 10.03 9.36
CA HIS A 76 5.09 9.17 8.20
C HIS A 76 5.19 7.68 8.56
N LEU A 77 6.09 7.30 9.47
CA LEU A 77 6.20 5.93 9.95
C LEU A 77 4.93 5.47 10.67
N TRP A 78 4.29 6.36 11.43
CA TRP A 78 3.10 6.06 12.20
C TRP A 78 1.86 5.87 11.31
N VAL A 79 1.65 6.80 10.37
CA VAL A 79 0.58 6.70 9.36
C VAL A 79 0.70 5.39 8.58
N SER A 80 1.91 5.07 8.17
CA SER A 80 2.20 3.87 7.40
C SER A 80 1.95 2.59 8.17
N TYR A 81 2.42 2.53 9.42
CA TYR A 81 2.09 1.44 10.33
C TYR A 81 0.58 1.26 10.46
N HIS A 82 -0.18 2.35 10.60
CA HIS A 82 -1.64 2.31 10.68
C HIS A 82 -2.31 1.81 9.39
N GLY A 83 -1.81 2.21 8.22
CA GLY A 83 -2.28 1.71 6.92
C GLY A 83 -2.10 0.20 6.78
N SER A 84 -0.87 -0.28 7.02
CA SER A 84 -0.55 -1.71 7.00
C SER A 84 -1.33 -2.52 8.04
N ARG A 85 -1.49 -1.96 9.24
CA ARG A 85 -2.28 -2.58 10.31
C ARG A 85 -3.75 -2.73 9.91
N THR A 86 -4.32 -1.72 9.24
CA THR A 86 -5.71 -1.74 8.79
C THR A 86 -5.91 -2.81 7.72
N ALA A 87 -5.02 -2.90 6.73
CA ALA A 87 -5.08 -3.93 5.70
C ALA A 87 -5.06 -5.35 6.28
N LEU A 88 -4.19 -5.63 7.26
CA LEU A 88 -4.15 -6.94 7.92
C LEU A 88 -5.40 -7.24 8.74
N LEU A 89 -5.93 -6.24 9.47
CA LEU A 89 -7.16 -6.42 10.24
C LEU A 89 -8.37 -6.70 9.34
N GLU A 90 -8.44 -6.08 8.18
CA GLU A 90 -9.49 -6.34 7.20
C GLU A 90 -9.45 -7.78 6.70
N ILE A 91 -8.27 -8.30 6.35
CA ILE A 91 -8.10 -9.71 5.95
C ILE A 91 -8.62 -10.63 7.06
N VAL A 92 -8.19 -10.40 8.30
CA VAL A 92 -8.64 -11.19 9.46
C VAL A 92 -10.15 -11.10 9.64
N GLN A 93 -10.73 -9.90 9.48
CA GLN A 93 -12.14 -9.65 9.71
C GLN A 93 -13.04 -10.26 8.62
N VAL A 94 -12.64 -10.17 7.35
CA VAL A 94 -13.33 -10.76 6.21
C VAL A 94 -13.36 -12.28 6.35
N ILE A 95 -12.20 -12.89 6.53
CA ILE A 95 -12.09 -14.35 6.70
C ILE A 95 -12.91 -14.82 7.89
N ARG A 96 -12.84 -14.12 9.03
CA ARG A 96 -13.64 -14.46 10.22
C ARG A 96 -15.14 -14.45 9.94
N ASN A 97 -15.62 -13.52 9.12
CA ASN A 97 -17.04 -13.40 8.80
C ASN A 97 -17.51 -14.46 7.80
N GLU A 98 -16.66 -14.85 6.86
CA GLU A 98 -17.01 -15.79 5.78
C GLU A 98 -16.82 -17.26 6.18
N VAL A 99 -15.75 -17.56 6.92
CA VAL A 99 -15.27 -18.92 7.22
C VAL A 99 -15.70 -19.37 8.62
N GLY A 100 -15.80 -18.43 9.57
CA GLY A 100 -16.21 -18.73 10.93
C GLY A 100 -15.11 -19.43 11.76
N LYS A 101 -15.23 -20.73 11.99
CA LYS A 101 -14.28 -21.50 12.83
C LYS A 101 -13.23 -22.21 11.98
N ALA A 102 -11.98 -22.23 12.45
CA ALA A 102 -10.89 -22.92 11.78
C ALA A 102 -11.19 -24.41 11.56
N SER A 103 -10.99 -24.88 10.34
CA SER A 103 -11.22 -26.25 9.89
C SER A 103 -10.16 -26.65 8.85
N ARG A 104 -9.94 -27.96 8.64
CA ARG A 104 -9.02 -28.44 7.58
C ARG A 104 -9.54 -28.15 6.18
N GLU A 105 -10.85 -28.05 6.03
CA GLU A 105 -11.51 -27.74 4.75
C GLU A 105 -11.19 -26.31 4.28
N GLN A 106 -10.91 -25.41 5.22
CA GLN A 106 -10.63 -23.98 5.00
C GLN A 106 -9.21 -23.63 5.46
N ILE A 107 -8.26 -24.53 5.17
CA ILE A 107 -6.89 -24.40 5.65
C ILE A 107 -6.17 -23.19 5.04
N GLY A 108 -6.50 -22.82 3.81
CA GLY A 108 -5.97 -21.64 3.12
C GLY A 108 -6.36 -20.34 3.81
N GLU A 109 -7.65 -20.15 4.06
CA GLU A 109 -8.17 -18.95 4.71
C GLU A 109 -7.69 -18.86 6.17
N PHE A 110 -7.66 -20.00 6.89
CA PHE A 110 -7.07 -20.05 8.22
C PHE A 110 -5.60 -19.60 8.21
N THR A 111 -4.79 -20.16 7.32
CA THR A 111 -3.35 -19.88 7.24
C THR A 111 -3.11 -18.40 6.93
N LEU A 112 -3.90 -17.82 6.02
CA LEU A 112 -3.81 -16.41 5.66
C LEU A 112 -4.17 -15.48 6.82
N ALA A 113 -5.31 -15.73 7.49
CA ALA A 113 -5.73 -14.94 8.65
C ALA A 113 -4.75 -15.08 9.83
N TYR A 114 -4.18 -16.28 10.00
CA TYR A 114 -3.22 -16.55 11.06
C TYR A 114 -1.88 -15.83 10.81
N ALA A 115 -1.34 -15.86 9.59
CA ALA A 115 -0.17 -15.07 9.21
C ALA A 115 -0.39 -13.58 9.46
N ALA A 116 -1.52 -13.02 9.00
CA ALA A 116 -1.87 -11.62 9.22
C ALA A 116 -1.94 -11.26 10.71
N THR A 117 -2.51 -12.15 11.53
CA THR A 117 -2.58 -11.98 12.99
C THR A 117 -1.18 -11.99 13.63
N LEU A 118 -0.28 -12.89 13.21
CA LEU A 118 1.08 -12.94 13.75
C LEU A 118 1.87 -11.68 13.40
N ILE A 119 1.75 -11.16 12.17
CA ILE A 119 2.39 -9.89 11.76
C ILE A 119 1.89 -8.73 12.62
N LEU A 120 0.57 -8.62 12.84
CA LEU A 120 -0.01 -7.58 13.70
C LEU A 120 0.55 -7.63 15.13
N VAL A 121 0.64 -8.84 15.69
CA VAL A 121 1.15 -9.07 17.04
C VAL A 121 2.63 -8.75 17.14
N ASP A 122 3.44 -9.21 16.18
CA ASP A 122 4.88 -8.93 16.13
C ASP A 122 5.15 -7.44 16.01
N ALA A 123 4.50 -6.75 15.07
CA ALA A 123 4.70 -5.33 14.84
C ALA A 123 4.33 -4.50 16.08
N ALA A 124 3.19 -4.78 16.71
CA ALA A 124 2.78 -4.08 17.93
C ALA A 124 3.71 -4.38 19.13
N ARG A 125 4.25 -5.59 19.25
CA ARG A 125 5.24 -5.94 20.29
C ARG A 125 6.59 -5.28 20.04
N SER A 126 7.04 -5.26 18.80
CA SER A 126 8.26 -4.57 18.38
C SER A 126 8.18 -3.09 18.73
N LEU A 127 7.05 -2.44 18.46
CA LEU A 127 6.80 -1.06 18.86
C LEU A 127 6.88 -0.87 20.39
N ARG A 128 6.24 -1.75 21.15
CA ARG A 128 6.28 -1.71 22.63
C ARG A 128 7.69 -1.84 23.18
N ASP A 129 8.43 -2.83 22.70
CA ASP A 129 9.69 -3.24 23.29
C ASP A 129 10.78 -2.21 22.98
N ARG A 130 10.68 -1.52 21.84
CA ARG A 130 11.60 -0.45 21.41
C ARG A 130 11.21 0.92 21.96
N PHE A 131 9.93 1.31 21.86
CA PHE A 131 9.49 2.68 22.12
C PHE A 131 8.70 2.84 23.42
N GLY A 132 8.14 1.78 23.99
CA GLY A 132 7.22 1.86 25.13
C GLY A 132 7.82 2.33 26.46
N LYS A 133 9.15 2.56 26.51
CA LYS A 133 9.84 3.17 27.66
C LYS A 133 10.22 4.63 27.44
N ASN A 134 10.11 5.14 26.22
CA ASN A 134 10.47 6.51 25.88
C ASN A 134 9.20 7.38 25.90
N ASP A 135 9.02 8.15 26.97
CA ASP A 135 7.83 8.98 27.18
C ASP A 135 7.66 10.06 26.10
N LEU A 136 8.76 10.55 25.51
CA LEU A 136 8.70 11.54 24.43
C LEU A 136 8.14 10.90 23.15
N VAL A 137 8.66 9.74 22.76
CA VAL A 137 8.16 9.01 21.58
C VAL A 137 6.72 8.56 21.79
N ARG A 138 6.39 8.00 22.96
CA ARG A 138 5.01 7.61 23.29
C ARG A 138 4.04 8.78 23.17
N ARG A 139 4.39 9.96 23.70
CA ARG A 139 3.56 11.17 23.55
C ARG A 139 3.34 11.51 22.07
N LYS A 140 4.41 11.49 21.27
CA LYS A 140 4.32 11.79 19.84
C LYS A 140 3.43 10.81 19.09
N LEU A 141 3.54 9.51 19.37
CA LEU A 141 2.70 8.48 18.73
C LEU A 141 1.23 8.49 19.22
N ASN A 142 0.95 9.16 20.34
CA ASN A 142 -0.42 9.37 20.84
C ASN A 142 -0.98 10.75 20.46
N GLU A 143 -0.27 11.56 19.68
CA GLU A 143 -0.85 12.74 19.02
C GLU A 143 -1.90 12.29 18.00
N SER A 144 -2.94 13.10 17.79
CA SER A 144 -3.90 12.86 16.72
C SER A 144 -3.31 13.28 15.38
N PHE A 145 -3.52 12.46 14.36
CA PHE A 145 -3.23 12.80 12.97
C PHE A 145 -4.57 12.83 12.22
N ASP A 146 -5.31 13.93 12.38
CA ASP A 146 -6.70 14.04 11.93
C ASP A 146 -6.83 13.88 10.41
N ASP A 147 -5.86 14.40 9.64
CA ASP A 147 -5.79 14.25 8.19
C ASP A 147 -5.70 12.78 7.74
N PHE A 148 -5.21 11.91 8.64
CA PHE A 148 -5.05 10.47 8.42
C PHE A 148 -6.01 9.62 9.26
N ARG A 149 -6.96 10.26 9.97
CA ARG A 149 -7.95 9.61 10.86
C ARG A 149 -7.32 8.72 11.94
N ILE A 150 -6.13 9.07 12.41
CA ILE A 150 -5.49 8.39 13.53
C ILE A 150 -5.88 9.15 14.81
N PRO A 151 -6.69 8.55 15.69
CA PRO A 151 -7.11 9.22 16.91
C PRO A 151 -5.92 9.42 17.85
N ALA A 152 -6.05 10.42 18.72
CA ALA A 152 -5.18 10.53 19.88
C ALA A 152 -5.25 9.24 20.72
N ASP A 153 -4.19 8.97 21.47
CA ASP A 153 -4.03 7.75 22.30
C ASP A 153 -3.94 6.43 21.49
N SER A 154 -3.82 6.49 20.16
CA SER A 154 -3.78 5.31 19.27
C SER A 154 -2.66 4.31 19.61
N PHE A 155 -1.45 4.78 19.94
CA PHE A 155 -0.35 3.90 20.35
C PHE A 155 -0.73 3.13 21.62
N ASP A 156 -1.27 3.82 22.62
CA ASP A 156 -1.69 3.21 23.88
C ASP A 156 -2.84 2.21 23.67
N GLU A 157 -3.81 2.53 22.81
CA GLU A 157 -4.89 1.61 22.44
C GLU A 157 -4.36 0.32 21.78
N ILE A 158 -3.40 0.46 20.87
CA ILE A 158 -2.73 -0.69 20.24
C ILE A 158 -2.02 -1.54 21.30
N GLN A 159 -1.30 -0.91 22.24
CA GLN A 159 -0.63 -1.62 23.34
C GLN A 159 -1.61 -2.33 24.28
N LEU A 160 -2.76 -1.72 24.56
CA LEU A 160 -3.82 -2.33 25.34
C LEU A 160 -4.41 -3.55 24.60
N SER A 161 -4.60 -3.46 23.28
CA SER A 161 -5.15 -4.55 22.46
C SER A 161 -4.30 -5.83 22.49
N LEU A 162 -2.97 -5.70 22.60
CA LEU A 162 -2.06 -6.84 22.78
C LEU A 162 -2.28 -7.59 24.09
N THR A 163 -2.85 -6.91 25.07
CA THR A 163 -3.13 -7.44 26.40
C THR A 163 -4.62 -7.69 26.61
N ASP A 164 -5.44 -7.69 25.55
CA ASP A 164 -6.87 -7.99 25.63
C ASP A 164 -7.12 -9.50 25.80
N PRO A 165 -7.93 -9.94 26.80
CA PRO A 165 -8.13 -11.36 27.09
C PRO A 165 -8.82 -12.12 25.95
N GLY A 166 -9.71 -11.46 25.21
CA GLY A 166 -10.39 -12.05 24.05
C GLY A 166 -9.40 -12.32 22.92
N ASN A 167 -8.60 -11.31 22.57
CA ASN A 167 -7.54 -11.46 21.55
C ASN A 167 -6.53 -12.53 21.95
N ALA A 168 -6.11 -12.58 23.22
CA ALA A 168 -5.17 -13.57 23.70
C ALA A 168 -5.71 -15.00 23.63
N LEU A 169 -7.00 -15.20 23.93
CA LEU A 169 -7.65 -16.50 23.79
C LEU A 169 -7.76 -16.91 22.32
N GLN A 170 -8.07 -15.98 21.43
CA GLN A 170 -8.13 -16.24 19.98
C GLN A 170 -6.77 -16.66 19.42
N ILE A 171 -5.70 -15.92 19.75
CA ILE A 171 -4.33 -16.28 19.33
C ILE A 171 -3.95 -17.65 19.89
N LYS A 172 -4.27 -17.94 21.16
CA LYS A 172 -4.01 -19.26 21.74
C LYS A 172 -4.72 -20.38 20.96
N ASN A 173 -6.00 -20.21 20.64
CA ASN A 173 -6.75 -21.20 19.89
C ASN A 173 -6.21 -21.38 18.46
N ALA A 174 -5.78 -20.29 17.81
CA ALA A 174 -5.16 -20.34 16.49
C ALA A 174 -3.80 -21.05 16.52
N ASN A 175 -2.97 -20.80 17.53
CA ASN A 175 -1.72 -21.53 17.74
C ASN A 175 -1.97 -23.03 17.95
N GLU A 176 -2.93 -23.39 18.81
CA GLU A 176 -3.30 -24.80 19.06
C GLU A 176 -3.81 -25.48 17.80
N PHE A 177 -4.63 -24.79 16.99
CA PHE A 177 -5.10 -25.33 15.71
C PHE A 177 -3.95 -25.51 14.72
N TYR A 178 -3.04 -24.53 14.59
CA TYR A 178 -1.88 -24.64 13.71
C TYR A 178 -0.99 -25.82 14.12
N GLU A 179 -0.71 -25.98 15.42
CA GLU A 179 0.10 -27.07 15.96
C GLU A 179 -0.51 -28.45 15.70
N GLN A 180 -1.83 -28.60 15.90
CA GLN A 180 -2.54 -29.85 15.64
C GLN A 180 -2.61 -30.23 14.17
N ASN A 181 -2.38 -29.27 13.27
CA ASN A 181 -2.48 -29.45 11.81
C ASN A 181 -1.16 -29.18 11.09
N GLN A 182 -0.03 -29.08 11.81
CA GLN A 182 1.26 -28.68 11.24
C GLN A 182 1.71 -29.61 10.11
N ASP A 183 1.58 -30.93 10.28
CA ASP A 183 1.96 -31.90 9.24
C ASP A 183 1.10 -31.76 7.99
N TYR A 184 -0.19 -31.47 8.16
CA TYR A 184 -1.11 -31.25 7.05
C TYR A 184 -0.82 -29.94 6.31
N ILE A 185 -0.56 -28.86 7.04
CA ILE A 185 -0.16 -27.56 6.49
C ILE A 185 1.15 -27.69 5.70
N ARG A 186 2.12 -28.45 6.23
CA ARG A 186 3.39 -28.68 5.54
C ARG A 186 3.20 -29.49 4.25
N ALA A 187 2.37 -30.52 4.26
CA ALA A 187 2.03 -31.27 3.04
C ALA A 187 1.39 -30.35 1.98
N CYS A 188 0.44 -29.49 2.37
CA CYS A 188 -0.13 -28.50 1.45
C CYS A 188 0.90 -27.50 0.89
N ALA A 189 1.91 -27.13 1.68
CA ALA A 189 2.97 -26.24 1.23
C ALA A 189 3.90 -26.87 0.18
N GLU A 190 4.02 -28.20 0.13
CA GLU A 190 4.85 -28.88 -0.88
C GLU A 190 4.23 -28.76 -2.29
N ASP A 191 2.90 -28.72 -2.37
CA ASP A 191 2.14 -28.73 -3.62
C ASP A 191 1.70 -27.33 -4.11
N ASP A 192 1.79 -26.29 -3.25
CA ASP A 192 1.32 -24.94 -3.55
C ASP A 192 2.32 -23.86 -3.11
N LYS A 193 3.01 -23.28 -4.11
CA LYS A 193 4.03 -22.25 -3.90
C LYS A 193 3.50 -20.99 -3.20
N THR A 194 2.25 -20.58 -3.48
CA THR A 194 1.65 -19.38 -2.85
C THR A 194 1.36 -19.69 -1.38
N PHE A 195 0.78 -20.85 -1.11
CA PHE A 195 0.54 -21.34 0.24
C PHE A 195 1.87 -21.44 1.04
N ALA A 196 2.91 -22.00 0.43
CA ALA A 196 4.23 -22.15 1.04
C ALA A 196 4.82 -20.82 1.53
N THR A 197 4.73 -19.75 0.71
CA THR A 197 5.24 -18.44 1.10
C THR A 197 4.52 -17.83 2.31
N VAL A 198 3.21 -18.07 2.46
CA VAL A 198 2.45 -17.61 3.64
C VAL A 198 2.84 -18.43 4.88
N VAL A 199 3.06 -19.74 4.72
CA VAL A 199 3.55 -20.61 5.80
C VAL A 199 4.93 -20.19 6.29
N GLU A 200 5.83 -19.81 5.38
CA GLU A 200 7.16 -19.32 5.73
C GLU A 200 7.11 -18.08 6.64
N VAL A 201 6.19 -17.14 6.37
CA VAL A 201 5.95 -15.97 7.24
C VAL A 201 5.53 -16.41 8.64
N ILE A 202 4.65 -17.41 8.75
CA ILE A 202 4.20 -17.94 10.04
C ILE A 202 5.37 -18.58 10.80
N GLU A 203 6.15 -19.43 10.14
CA GLU A 203 7.29 -20.12 10.77
C GLU A 203 8.33 -19.11 11.29
N ASN A 204 8.64 -18.07 10.51
CA ASN A 204 9.56 -16.99 10.89
C ASN A 204 9.07 -16.18 12.11
N LEU A 205 7.75 -16.02 12.28
CA LEU A 205 7.18 -15.20 13.36
C LEU A 205 6.79 -15.99 14.62
N ARG A 206 6.61 -17.32 14.53
CA ARG A 206 6.21 -18.15 15.68
C ARG A 206 7.26 -18.19 16.79
N ASP A 207 8.55 -18.26 16.44
CA ASP A 207 9.63 -18.24 17.43
C ASP A 207 9.68 -16.93 18.24
N ALA A 208 9.25 -15.82 17.64
CA ALA A 208 9.20 -14.50 18.29
C ALA A 208 7.92 -14.29 19.13
N THR A 209 6.86 -15.09 18.91
CA THR A 209 5.52 -14.79 19.41
C THR A 209 5.03 -15.62 20.60
N ASP A 210 5.78 -16.61 21.07
CA ASP A 210 5.41 -17.42 22.24
C ASP A 210 5.38 -16.59 23.54
N VAL A 211 4.21 -16.51 24.20
CA VAL A 211 4.04 -15.74 25.44
C VAL A 211 3.38 -16.60 26.52
N GLY A 212 4.17 -16.90 27.55
CA GLY A 212 3.65 -17.50 28.78
C GLY A 212 2.66 -16.58 29.53
N LYS A 213 1.58 -17.18 30.07
CA LYS A 213 0.45 -16.53 30.78
C LYS A 213 0.84 -15.48 31.84
N ARG A 214 1.97 -15.67 32.54
CA ARG A 214 2.45 -14.75 33.60
C ARG A 214 3.06 -13.45 33.05
N LYS A 215 3.71 -13.48 31.88
CA LYS A 215 4.32 -12.32 31.22
C LYS A 215 3.23 -11.36 30.71
N TYR A 216 2.14 -11.92 30.21
CA TYR A 216 0.95 -11.21 29.75
C TYR A 216 0.21 -10.44 30.85
N LEU A 217 -0.13 -11.09 31.97
CA LEU A 217 -0.87 -10.45 33.07
C LEU A 217 -0.07 -9.28 33.68
N LYS A 218 1.26 -9.45 33.79
CA LYS A 218 2.18 -8.41 34.26
C LYS A 218 2.25 -7.23 33.28
N ALA A 219 2.20 -7.48 31.96
CA ALA A 219 2.15 -6.42 30.95
C ALA A 219 0.84 -5.62 31.02
N ARG A 220 -0.31 -6.29 31.17
CA ARG A 220 -1.62 -5.62 31.28
C ARG A 220 -1.72 -4.68 32.50
N VAL A 221 -1.31 -5.15 33.68
CA VAL A 221 -1.32 -4.34 34.91
C VAL A 221 -0.37 -3.14 34.79
N LYS A 222 0.79 -3.36 34.16
CA LYS A 222 1.79 -2.32 33.91
C LYS A 222 1.28 -1.23 32.94
N GLU A 223 0.44 -1.58 31.98
CA GLU A 223 -0.13 -0.65 31.01
C GLU A 223 -1.33 0.12 31.60
N LEU A 224 -2.25 -0.58 32.27
CA LEU A 224 -3.39 0.04 32.97
C LEU A 224 -2.94 1.06 34.03
N GLY A 225 -1.87 0.77 34.77
CA GLY A 225 -1.33 1.68 35.78
C GLY A 225 -0.62 2.92 35.23
N ARG A 226 -0.16 2.90 33.96
CA ARG A 226 0.46 4.07 33.31
C ARG A 226 -0.59 5.05 32.77
N ASN A 227 -1.63 4.55 32.09
CA ASN A 227 -2.70 5.41 31.56
C ASN A 227 -3.41 6.25 32.64
N THR A 228 -3.48 5.77 33.88
CA THR A 228 -4.05 6.55 35.00
C THR A 228 -3.13 7.66 35.50
N ARG A 229 -1.81 7.54 35.34
CA ARG A 229 -0.83 8.50 35.88
C ARG A 229 -0.65 9.71 34.96
N ASP A 230 -0.69 9.49 33.65
CA ASP A 230 -0.46 10.56 32.66
C ASP A 230 -1.68 11.50 32.52
N ARG A 231 -2.90 11.01 32.78
CA ARG A 231 -4.13 11.83 32.80
C ARG A 231 -4.18 12.90 33.90
N VAL A 232 -3.36 12.78 34.95
CA VAL A 232 -3.40 13.69 36.12
C VAL A 232 -2.35 14.80 36.03
N LEU A 233 -1.25 14.60 35.29
CA LEU A 233 -0.14 15.56 35.20
C LEU A 233 -0.37 16.71 34.19
N LEU A 234 -1.32 16.56 33.26
CA LEU A 234 -1.51 17.44 32.09
C LEU A 234 -2.61 18.50 32.27
N GLY A 235 -2.78 19.05 33.48
CA GLY A 235 -3.82 20.05 33.74
C GLY A 235 -3.55 21.45 33.16
N ASN A 236 -2.29 21.95 33.14
CA ASN A 236 -2.07 23.41 33.05
C ASN A 236 -0.89 23.92 32.18
N LEU A 237 -0.14 23.11 31.44
CA LEU A 237 1.02 23.60 30.67
C LEU A 237 0.85 23.72 29.14
N ASN A 238 -0.21 23.20 28.54
CA ASN A 238 -0.26 23.04 27.08
C ASN A 238 -0.65 24.30 26.27
N LYS A 239 -1.23 25.35 26.86
CA LYS A 239 -1.73 26.49 26.07
C LYS A 239 -0.65 27.48 25.61
N ALA A 240 0.54 27.46 26.20
CA ALA A 240 1.56 28.49 25.93
C ALA A 240 2.47 28.17 24.72
N ILE A 241 2.60 26.90 24.35
CA ILE A 241 3.56 26.46 23.30
C ILE A 241 2.95 26.57 21.89
N TYR A 242 1.63 26.36 21.75
CA TYR A 242 0.96 26.43 20.45
C TYR A 242 0.95 27.83 19.82
N ALA A 243 1.00 28.90 20.64
CA ALA A 243 1.06 30.28 20.14
C ALA A 243 2.44 30.67 19.56
N ILE A 244 3.50 29.89 19.82
CA ILE A 244 4.86 30.17 19.33
C ILE A 244 5.17 29.38 18.05
N LEU A 245 4.44 28.29 17.77
CA LEU A 245 4.61 27.43 16.59
C LEU A 245 4.03 28.01 15.30
N GLU A 246 2.99 28.85 15.38
CA GLU A 246 2.32 29.42 14.20
C GLU A 246 3.23 30.37 13.39
N LEU A 247 4.33 30.83 13.98
CA LEU A 247 5.29 31.77 13.40
C LEU A 247 6.49 31.12 12.68
N GLY A 248 6.64 29.79 12.65
CA GLY A 248 7.82 29.15 12.07
C GLY A 248 7.58 27.78 11.46
N GLY A 249 7.46 27.69 10.13
CA GLY A 249 7.49 26.38 9.47
C GLY A 249 7.14 26.29 7.98
N ARG A 250 7.20 27.37 7.20
CA ARG A 250 7.17 27.27 5.72
C ARG A 250 8.54 26.83 5.22
N ALA A 251 8.85 25.54 5.28
CA ALA A 251 9.91 24.88 4.50
C ALA A 251 9.94 23.38 4.85
N VAL A 252 10.53 22.58 3.94
CA VAL A 252 10.90 21.16 4.06
C VAL A 252 9.93 20.20 3.34
N ALA A 253 10.23 19.95 2.07
CA ALA A 253 9.55 18.99 1.18
C ALA A 253 10.47 17.83 0.74
N HIS A 254 11.59 17.59 1.42
CA HIS A 254 12.61 16.65 0.95
C HIS A 254 13.20 15.83 2.10
N LEU A 255 12.66 14.62 2.30
CA LEU A 255 13.30 13.59 3.12
C LEU A 255 13.53 12.34 2.28
N SER A 256 14.79 11.88 2.27
CA SER A 256 15.34 10.76 1.50
C SER A 256 16.10 9.86 2.48
N THR A 257 16.10 8.53 2.27
CA THR A 257 16.85 7.57 3.07
C THR A 257 18.38 7.66 2.85
N LYS A 258 18.82 8.48 1.91
CA LYS A 258 20.21 8.95 1.76
C LYS A 258 20.25 10.49 1.73
N PRO A 259 20.78 11.16 2.78
CA PRO A 259 20.79 12.62 2.87
C PRO A 259 21.57 13.35 1.75
N GLU A 260 22.52 12.66 1.10
CA GLU A 260 23.34 13.20 0.01
C GLU A 260 22.68 13.05 -1.37
N HIS A 261 21.62 12.25 -1.48
CA HIS A 261 20.91 12.03 -2.74
C HIS A 261 19.93 13.16 -3.01
N VAL A 262 20.20 13.94 -4.05
CA VAL A 262 19.26 14.94 -4.58
C VAL A 262 18.55 14.31 -5.79
N PRO A 263 17.27 13.95 -5.66
CA PRO A 263 16.55 13.28 -6.71
C PRO A 263 16.27 14.24 -7.87
N ALA A 264 16.66 13.82 -9.06
CA ALA A 264 16.39 14.55 -10.29
C ALA A 264 16.73 13.66 -11.49
N LEU A 265 15.96 13.79 -12.56
CA LEU A 265 16.33 13.22 -13.84
C LEU A 265 17.62 13.91 -14.34
N PRO A 266 18.53 13.17 -15.01
CA PRO A 266 19.63 13.79 -15.73
C PRO A 266 19.08 14.82 -16.74
N ALA A 267 19.73 15.98 -16.85
CA ALA A 267 19.23 17.09 -17.68
C ALA A 267 18.98 16.69 -19.14
N GLY A 268 19.82 15.81 -19.70
CA GLY A 268 19.64 15.27 -21.05
C GLY A 268 18.38 14.42 -21.19
N ILE A 269 18.09 13.57 -20.20
CA ILE A 269 16.89 12.75 -20.14
C ILE A 269 15.64 13.62 -19.99
N ALA A 270 15.67 14.61 -19.09
CA ALA A 270 14.57 15.54 -18.90
C ALA A 270 14.24 16.30 -20.20
N HIS A 271 15.26 16.73 -20.95
CA HIS A 271 15.08 17.39 -22.25
C HIS A 271 14.45 16.46 -23.29
N GLN A 272 14.96 15.23 -23.42
CA GLN A 272 14.42 14.24 -24.36
C GLN A 272 12.94 13.92 -24.06
N ILE A 273 12.60 13.74 -22.79
CA ILE A 273 11.20 13.52 -22.38
C ILE A 273 10.35 14.76 -22.71
N GLN A 274 10.85 15.96 -22.43
CA GLN A 274 10.15 17.20 -22.71
C GLN A 274 9.79 17.38 -24.20
N GLU A 275 10.66 16.93 -25.11
CA GLU A 275 10.41 16.95 -26.55
C GLU A 275 9.39 15.91 -27.01
N LEU A 276 9.25 14.81 -26.28
CA LEU A 276 8.31 13.72 -26.59
C LEU A 276 6.90 13.96 -26.04
N LEU A 277 6.77 14.76 -24.99
CA LEU A 277 5.50 14.97 -24.26
C LEU A 277 4.44 15.66 -25.11
N GLN A 278 3.24 15.10 -25.07
CA GLN A 278 2.03 15.67 -25.66
C GLN A 278 0.97 15.89 -24.58
N PRO A 279 0.17 16.98 -24.63
CA PRO A 279 -0.91 17.18 -23.68
C PRO A 279 -1.79 15.94 -23.57
N GLY A 280 -2.09 15.52 -22.35
CA GLY A 280 -2.78 14.27 -22.05
C GLY A 280 -1.86 13.14 -21.60
N ASP A 281 -0.56 13.18 -21.92
CA ASP A 281 0.39 12.18 -21.44
C ASP A 281 0.39 12.10 -19.90
N VAL A 282 0.54 10.90 -19.36
CA VAL A 282 0.65 10.64 -17.93
C VAL A 282 2.08 10.26 -17.63
N LEU A 283 2.73 11.03 -16.76
CA LEU A 283 4.05 10.72 -16.23
C LEU A 283 3.86 9.89 -14.96
N VAL A 284 4.34 8.65 -15.00
CA VAL A 284 4.42 7.76 -13.84
C VAL A 284 5.83 7.87 -13.29
N THR A 285 5.98 8.24 -12.01
CA THR A 285 7.27 8.67 -11.45
C THR A 285 7.63 7.87 -10.21
N ARG A 286 8.93 7.73 -9.98
CA ARG A 286 9.51 7.14 -8.79
C ARG A 286 10.72 7.96 -8.34
N LYS A 287 10.72 8.34 -7.07
CA LYS A 287 11.86 9.00 -6.43
C LYS A 287 12.63 7.98 -5.62
N GLU A 288 13.86 7.66 -6.01
CA GLU A 288 14.68 6.73 -5.25
C GLU A 288 14.94 7.25 -3.84
N HIS A 289 15.02 6.31 -2.90
CA HIS A 289 15.22 6.62 -1.49
C HIS A 289 14.12 7.50 -0.87
N ALA A 290 13.03 7.81 -1.60
CA ALA A 290 11.85 8.40 -0.99
C ALA A 290 11.22 7.38 -0.06
N MET A 291 10.92 7.82 1.16
CA MET A 291 10.23 6.96 2.11
C MET A 291 8.90 6.49 1.51
N SER A 292 8.14 7.32 0.80
CA SER A 292 6.86 6.97 0.12
C SER A 292 6.90 5.68 -0.72
N ASN A 293 8.04 5.30 -1.30
CA ASN A 293 8.17 4.08 -2.12
C ASN A 293 8.00 2.79 -1.32
N TYR A 294 8.26 2.82 -0.02
CA TYR A 294 8.02 1.67 0.82
C TYR A 294 6.52 1.48 1.07
N PHE A 295 5.68 2.52 0.90
CA PHE A 295 4.31 2.60 1.43
C PHE A 295 3.19 2.48 0.38
N LEU A 296 3.53 2.54 -0.90
CA LEU A 296 2.58 2.45 -2.01
C LEU A 296 2.85 1.15 -2.77
N PRO A 297 1.81 0.38 -3.14
CA PRO A 297 2.00 -0.89 -3.82
C PRO A 297 2.65 -0.67 -5.18
N GLY A 298 3.70 -1.45 -5.47
CA GLY A 298 4.41 -1.42 -6.74
C GLY A 298 5.72 -0.62 -6.73
N TYR A 299 6.52 -0.78 -7.78
CA TYR A 299 7.73 -0.01 -8.00
C TYR A 299 7.42 1.45 -8.35
N TRP A 300 6.32 1.70 -9.04
CA TRP A 300 5.92 3.01 -9.52
C TRP A 300 4.81 3.62 -8.64
N PRO A 301 5.12 4.53 -7.70
CA PRO A 301 4.15 4.97 -6.68
C PRO A 301 3.25 6.13 -7.09
N HIS A 302 3.66 6.97 -8.05
CA HIS A 302 3.04 8.29 -8.25
C HIS A 302 2.80 8.62 -9.72
N VAL A 303 1.77 9.41 -10.00
CA VAL A 303 1.41 9.86 -11.35
C VAL A 303 1.13 11.36 -11.40
N ALA A 304 1.46 11.97 -12.54
CA ALA A 304 1.12 13.34 -12.87
C ALA A 304 0.62 13.41 -14.32
N MET A 305 -0.49 14.12 -14.57
CA MET A 305 -1.05 14.27 -15.92
C MET A 305 -0.51 15.55 -16.56
N TYR A 306 0.18 15.44 -17.69
CA TYR A 306 0.66 16.59 -18.46
C TYR A 306 -0.50 17.31 -19.14
N VAL A 307 -0.66 18.60 -18.87
CA VAL A 307 -1.77 19.43 -19.36
C VAL A 307 -1.31 20.49 -20.36
N GLY A 308 -0.11 20.32 -20.93
CA GLY A 308 0.53 21.25 -21.84
C GLY A 308 1.19 22.43 -21.14
N GLY A 309 1.95 23.22 -21.92
CA GLY A 309 2.57 24.45 -21.41
C GLY A 309 3.61 24.22 -20.29
N GLN A 310 4.28 23.06 -20.27
CA GLN A 310 5.22 22.67 -19.20
C GLN A 310 4.55 22.53 -17.82
N GLN A 311 3.27 22.16 -17.81
CA GLN A 311 2.51 21.97 -16.58
C GLN A 311 1.91 20.59 -16.48
N VAL A 312 1.83 20.10 -15.25
CA VAL A 312 1.10 18.89 -14.87
C VAL A 312 0.00 19.21 -13.87
N VAL A 313 -1.05 18.40 -13.86
CA VAL A 313 -1.99 18.32 -12.74
C VAL A 313 -1.72 17.02 -11.99
N GLU A 314 -1.51 17.13 -10.69
CA GLU A 314 -1.24 16.00 -9.81
C GLU A 314 -1.80 16.25 -8.41
N SER A 315 -2.07 15.16 -7.68
CA SER A 315 -2.46 15.22 -6.27
C SER A 315 -1.30 14.77 -5.40
N MET A 316 -0.87 15.61 -4.46
CA MET A 316 0.14 15.29 -3.45
C MET A 316 -0.41 15.65 -2.06
N LYS A 317 0.37 15.50 -0.98
CA LYS A 317 -0.09 15.78 0.41
C LYS A 317 -0.80 17.12 0.62
N ASP A 318 -0.48 18.12 -0.20
CA ASP A 318 -1.06 19.47 -0.19
C ASP A 318 -2.22 19.67 -1.19
N GLY A 319 -2.80 18.57 -1.66
CA GLY A 319 -3.97 18.49 -2.54
C GLY A 319 -3.65 18.43 -4.04
N VAL A 320 -4.70 18.53 -4.84
CA VAL A 320 -4.62 18.58 -6.31
C VAL A 320 -4.17 19.96 -6.75
N ARG A 321 -3.05 20.03 -7.47
CA ARG A 321 -2.46 21.31 -7.92
C ARG A 321 -1.98 21.22 -9.36
N VAL A 322 -1.92 22.38 -10.00
CA VAL A 322 -1.10 22.57 -11.20
C VAL A 322 0.34 22.79 -10.76
N ARG A 323 1.28 22.07 -11.35
CA ARG A 323 2.71 22.16 -11.05
C ARG A 323 3.52 22.27 -12.33
N GLU A 324 4.71 22.84 -12.20
CA GLU A 324 5.71 22.90 -13.25
C GLU A 324 6.38 21.53 -13.44
N MET A 325 7.03 21.31 -14.59
CA MET A 325 7.73 20.05 -14.90
C MET A 325 8.87 19.70 -13.93
N SER A 326 9.36 20.66 -13.14
CA SER A 326 10.30 20.38 -12.05
C SER A 326 9.75 19.40 -11.01
N SER A 327 8.42 19.28 -10.89
CA SER A 327 7.77 18.31 -10.01
C SER A 327 8.00 16.86 -10.49
N PRO A 328 7.52 16.43 -11.67
CA PRO A 328 7.81 15.08 -12.17
C PRO A 328 9.30 14.87 -12.50
N PHE A 329 10.04 15.88 -12.95
CA PHE A 329 11.47 15.74 -13.25
C PHE A 329 12.39 15.77 -12.02
N GLY A 330 11.86 16.13 -10.85
CA GLY A 330 12.52 15.98 -9.55
C GLY A 330 12.49 14.54 -9.00
N ASN A 331 12.15 13.57 -9.84
CA ASN A 331 12.17 12.13 -9.53
C ASN A 331 13.35 11.47 -10.25
N ASP A 332 13.77 10.31 -9.75
CA ASP A 332 14.93 9.58 -10.28
C ASP A 332 14.58 8.69 -11.47
N SER A 333 13.33 8.24 -11.54
CA SER A 333 12.82 7.42 -12.63
C SER A 333 11.45 7.92 -13.08
N VAL A 334 11.18 7.78 -14.36
CA VAL A 334 9.92 8.20 -14.99
C VAL A 334 9.55 7.29 -16.16
N ALA A 335 8.28 6.94 -16.23
CA ALA A 335 7.64 6.31 -17.38
C ALA A 335 6.58 7.26 -17.94
N VAL A 336 6.48 7.33 -19.27
CA VAL A 336 5.50 8.16 -19.96
C VAL A 336 4.54 7.25 -20.70
N ILE A 337 3.24 7.40 -20.43
CA ILE A 337 2.17 6.71 -21.14
C ILE A 337 1.22 7.72 -21.76
N ARG A 338 0.69 7.40 -22.95
CA ARG A 338 -0.16 8.28 -23.75
C ARG A 338 -1.57 7.70 -23.88
N PRO A 339 -2.64 8.47 -23.61
CA PRO A 339 -4.00 7.99 -23.83
C PRO A 339 -4.24 7.70 -25.31
N ALA A 340 -4.85 6.56 -25.63
CA ALA A 340 -5.31 6.20 -26.96
C ALA A 340 -6.69 6.83 -27.23
N LEU A 341 -6.72 8.16 -27.30
CA LEU A 341 -7.92 8.97 -27.52
C LEU A 341 -7.67 10.02 -28.62
N ASP A 342 -8.75 10.52 -29.22
CA ASP A 342 -8.67 11.66 -30.13
C ASP A 342 -8.41 12.97 -29.37
N GLU A 343 -8.04 14.01 -30.13
CA GLU A 343 -7.67 15.32 -29.58
C GLU A 343 -8.82 15.98 -28.80
N GLU A 344 -10.07 15.80 -29.23
CA GLU A 344 -11.24 16.37 -28.55
C GLU A 344 -11.42 15.77 -27.15
N ASN A 345 -11.37 14.44 -27.05
CA ASN A 345 -11.44 13.74 -25.78
C ASN A 345 -10.24 14.07 -24.88
N ILE A 346 -9.03 14.22 -25.43
CA ILE A 346 -7.85 14.66 -24.67
C ILE A 346 -8.05 16.06 -24.08
N GLN A 347 -8.56 17.02 -24.86
CA GLN A 347 -8.85 18.36 -24.35
C GLN A 347 -9.91 18.33 -23.26
N GLN A 348 -10.95 17.51 -23.42
CA GLN A 348 -11.96 17.32 -22.38
C GLN A 348 -11.36 16.73 -21.10
N ALA A 349 -10.45 15.75 -21.21
CA ALA A 349 -9.74 15.18 -20.07
C ALA A 349 -8.90 16.24 -19.34
N ILE A 350 -8.19 17.09 -20.07
CA ILE A 350 -7.40 18.20 -19.50
C ILE A 350 -8.30 19.19 -18.73
N VAL A 351 -9.48 19.53 -19.28
CA VAL A 351 -10.45 20.39 -18.59
C VAL A 351 -10.94 19.73 -17.30
N ARG A 352 -11.24 18.43 -17.33
CA ARG A 352 -11.64 17.66 -16.13
C ARG A 352 -10.53 17.64 -15.08
N ALA A 353 -9.28 17.37 -15.47
CA ALA A 353 -8.13 17.41 -14.58
C ALA A 353 -8.01 18.77 -13.87
N ARG A 354 -8.08 19.86 -14.64
CA ARG A 354 -8.03 21.24 -14.09
C ARG A 354 -9.20 21.54 -13.15
N SER A 355 -10.38 20.97 -13.38
CA SER A 355 -11.56 21.16 -12.51
C SER A 355 -11.37 20.57 -11.10
N HIS A 356 -10.40 19.69 -10.92
CA HIS A 356 -10.10 19.07 -9.63
C HIS A 356 -9.09 19.84 -8.78
N VAL A 357 -8.43 20.86 -9.36
CA VAL A 357 -7.45 21.70 -8.65
C VAL A 357 -8.09 22.35 -7.42
N GLY A 358 -7.39 22.25 -6.28
CA GLY A 358 -7.86 22.75 -4.98
C GLY A 358 -8.55 21.71 -4.12
N LYS A 359 -8.89 20.53 -4.66
CA LYS A 359 -9.37 19.41 -3.83
C LYS A 359 -8.24 18.91 -2.91
N PRO A 360 -8.53 18.60 -1.62
CA PRO A 360 -7.56 18.01 -0.72
C PRO A 360 -7.17 16.59 -1.17
N TYR A 361 -6.04 16.12 -0.66
CA TYR A 361 -5.56 14.76 -0.92
C TYR A 361 -6.46 13.72 -0.23
N ASP A 362 -6.69 12.58 -0.88
CA ASP A 362 -7.44 11.47 -0.28
C ASP A 362 -6.51 10.44 0.37
N PHE A 363 -6.23 10.61 1.66
CA PHE A 363 -5.43 9.64 2.41
C PHE A 363 -6.14 8.30 2.67
N ASP A 364 -7.45 8.23 2.40
CA ASP A 364 -8.20 6.97 2.47
C ASP A 364 -8.10 6.15 1.17
N PHE A 365 -7.64 6.69 0.03
CA PHE A 365 -7.68 5.97 -1.25
C PHE A 365 -9.09 5.40 -1.56
N ASP A 366 -10.14 6.14 -1.24
CA ASP A 366 -11.55 5.72 -1.37
C ASP A 366 -12.21 6.43 -2.56
N PHE A 367 -12.18 5.77 -3.71
CA PHE A 367 -12.66 6.33 -4.99
C PHE A 367 -14.19 6.49 -5.04
N THR A 368 -14.91 6.06 -4.00
CA THR A 368 -16.37 6.26 -3.88
C THR A 368 -16.73 7.72 -3.56
N ARG A 369 -15.76 8.52 -3.10
CA ARG A 369 -15.93 9.95 -2.79
C ARG A 369 -15.18 10.80 -3.81
N ALA A 370 -15.73 11.97 -4.15
CA ALA A 370 -15.14 12.85 -5.17
C ALA A 370 -14.67 14.21 -4.62
N ASP A 371 -14.77 14.43 -3.30
CA ASP A 371 -14.37 15.67 -2.62
C ASP A 371 -12.89 15.72 -2.28
N ARG A 372 -12.19 14.59 -2.30
CA ARG A 372 -10.74 14.43 -2.11
C ARG A 372 -10.20 13.49 -3.18
N LEU A 373 -8.97 13.66 -3.66
CA LEU A 373 -8.42 12.80 -4.71
C LEU A 373 -6.99 12.33 -4.42
N VAL A 374 -6.67 11.08 -4.74
CA VAL A 374 -5.27 10.62 -4.91
C VAL A 374 -4.75 10.92 -6.32
N CYS A 375 -3.43 10.76 -6.52
CA CYS A 375 -2.78 11.09 -7.79
C CYS A 375 -3.37 10.31 -8.98
N THR A 376 -3.60 9.00 -8.83
CA THR A 376 -4.22 8.16 -9.87
C THR A 376 -5.70 8.44 -10.08
N GLU A 377 -6.39 8.97 -9.06
CA GLU A 377 -7.78 9.34 -9.17
C GLU A 377 -7.99 10.60 -10.00
N VAL A 378 -7.01 11.52 -10.00
CA VAL A 378 -6.99 12.64 -10.95
C VAL A 378 -6.97 12.12 -12.39
N VAL A 379 -6.12 11.14 -12.69
CA VAL A 379 -6.05 10.51 -14.03
C VAL A 379 -7.36 9.78 -14.35
N TYR A 380 -7.80 8.89 -13.46
CA TYR A 380 -9.03 8.12 -13.60
C TYR A 380 -10.25 9.03 -13.86
N ARG A 381 -10.51 10.03 -13.02
CA ARG A 381 -11.66 10.93 -13.18
C ARG A 381 -11.57 11.86 -14.38
N SER A 382 -10.35 12.16 -14.84
CA SER A 382 -10.16 12.95 -16.04
C SER A 382 -10.56 12.18 -17.29
N TYR A 383 -10.27 10.88 -17.31
CA TYR A 383 -10.35 10.05 -18.50
C TYR A 383 -11.57 9.12 -18.58
N GLU A 384 -12.11 8.70 -17.44
CA GLU A 384 -13.24 7.76 -17.37
C GLU A 384 -14.43 8.25 -18.20
N GLY A 385 -14.93 7.37 -19.08
CA GLY A 385 -16.07 7.61 -19.95
C GLY A 385 -15.81 8.56 -21.13
N LEU A 386 -14.55 8.89 -21.43
CA LEU A 386 -14.18 9.62 -22.66
C LEU A 386 -13.80 8.65 -23.77
N GLY A 387 -14.39 8.82 -24.96
CA GLY A 387 -14.27 7.84 -26.04
C GLY A 387 -14.62 6.42 -25.56
N GLU A 388 -13.72 5.48 -25.77
CA GLU A 388 -13.85 4.10 -25.27
C GLU A 388 -13.13 3.89 -23.92
N MET A 389 -12.62 4.93 -23.26
CA MET A 389 -11.84 4.79 -22.04
C MET A 389 -12.72 4.46 -20.83
N GLN A 390 -12.56 3.23 -20.33
CA GLN A 390 -13.24 2.71 -19.14
C GLN A 390 -12.21 1.98 -18.30
N PHE A 391 -12.13 2.32 -17.01
CA PHE A 391 -11.21 1.70 -16.08
C PHE A 391 -11.91 0.60 -15.28
N SER A 392 -11.33 -0.60 -15.28
CA SER A 392 -11.68 -1.65 -14.32
C SER A 392 -11.02 -1.31 -12.99
N LEU A 393 -11.80 -0.79 -12.04
CA LEU A 393 -11.32 -0.58 -10.68
C LEU A 393 -11.00 -1.94 -10.04
N VAL A 394 -9.86 -2.01 -9.35
CA VAL A 394 -9.42 -3.21 -8.65
C VAL A 394 -9.63 -3.00 -7.16
N ARG A 395 -10.25 -3.98 -6.50
CA ARG A 395 -10.48 -3.93 -5.07
C ARG A 395 -9.18 -4.25 -4.31
N ARG A 396 -8.67 -3.27 -3.54
CA ARG A 396 -7.48 -3.41 -2.68
C ARG A 396 -7.79 -2.88 -1.29
N ALA A 397 -7.51 -3.66 -0.25
CA ALA A 397 -7.87 -3.32 1.14
C ALA A 397 -9.34 -2.82 1.24
N GLY A 398 -10.27 -3.60 0.71
CA GLY A 398 -11.70 -3.31 0.74
C GLY A 398 -12.19 -2.17 -0.17
N ARG A 399 -11.30 -1.32 -0.70
CA ARG A 399 -11.61 -0.12 -1.50
C ARG A 399 -11.36 -0.34 -2.99
N GLN A 400 -12.18 0.28 -3.83
CA GLN A 400 -12.00 0.28 -5.29
C GLN A 400 -10.93 1.32 -5.65
N THR A 401 -9.86 0.92 -6.31
CA THR A 401 -8.74 1.82 -6.65
C THR A 401 -8.14 1.50 -8.02
N VAL A 402 -7.37 2.44 -8.54
CA VAL A 402 -6.42 2.24 -9.65
C VAL A 402 -5.05 2.64 -9.14
N SER A 403 -4.07 1.74 -9.18
CA SER A 403 -2.69 2.06 -8.86
C SER A 403 -1.96 2.66 -10.07
N ALA A 404 -0.80 3.27 -9.85
CA ALA A 404 0.03 3.77 -10.93
C ALA A 404 0.55 2.62 -11.82
N GLU A 405 0.80 1.44 -11.25
CA GLU A 405 1.16 0.24 -12.02
C GLU A 405 -0.01 -0.36 -12.80
N ASP A 406 -1.26 -0.19 -12.37
CA ASP A 406 -2.42 -0.59 -13.18
C ASP A 406 -2.47 0.23 -14.48
N LEU A 407 -2.15 1.53 -14.41
CA LEU A 407 -2.06 2.38 -15.60
C LEU A 407 -0.92 1.94 -16.53
N LEU A 408 0.22 1.53 -15.97
CA LEU A 408 1.32 0.97 -16.75
C LEU A 408 0.95 -0.39 -17.36
N GLY A 409 0.20 -1.22 -16.64
CA GLY A 409 -0.33 -2.50 -17.14
C GLY A 409 -1.24 -2.30 -18.35
N LEU A 410 -2.19 -1.37 -18.25
CA LEU A 410 -3.03 -0.95 -19.37
C LEU A 410 -2.18 -0.53 -20.59
N ALA A 411 -1.13 0.26 -20.37
CA ALA A 411 -0.23 0.69 -21.44
C ALA A 411 0.61 -0.45 -22.06
N LEU A 412 1.05 -1.43 -21.24
CA LEU A 412 1.81 -2.60 -21.69
C LEU A 412 0.97 -3.58 -22.51
N GLU A 413 -0.33 -3.66 -22.22
CA GLU A 413 -1.31 -4.44 -22.97
C GLU A 413 -1.86 -3.69 -24.18
N GLU A 414 -1.40 -2.45 -24.44
CA GLU A 414 -1.92 -1.54 -25.47
C GLU A 414 -3.43 -1.27 -25.34
N GLN A 415 -3.93 -1.38 -24.10
CA GLN A 415 -5.33 -1.12 -23.77
C GLN A 415 -5.44 0.28 -23.20
N LYS A 416 -6.16 1.16 -23.89
CA LYS A 416 -6.46 2.55 -23.47
C LYS A 416 -5.25 3.48 -23.40
N PHE A 417 -4.06 2.99 -23.10
CA PHE A 417 -2.81 3.74 -23.12
C PHE A 417 -1.78 3.09 -24.05
N GLN A 418 -0.85 3.91 -24.54
CA GLN A 418 0.35 3.49 -25.26
C GLN A 418 1.58 3.82 -24.41
N THR A 419 2.60 2.98 -24.47
CA THR A 419 3.89 3.26 -23.83
C THR A 419 4.72 4.18 -24.73
N VAL A 420 5.26 5.27 -24.17
CA VAL A 420 5.99 6.29 -24.94
C VAL A 420 7.49 6.20 -24.69
N ALA A 421 7.91 6.33 -23.43
CA ALA A 421 9.32 6.27 -23.03
C ALA A 421 9.46 5.90 -21.55
N VAL A 422 10.60 5.32 -21.18
CA VAL A 422 10.94 5.02 -19.78
C VAL A 422 12.39 5.34 -19.51
N TYR A 423 12.64 6.08 -18.43
CA TYR A 423 13.94 6.18 -17.81
C TYR A 423 13.86 5.58 -16.40
N CYS A 424 14.74 4.63 -16.13
CA CYS A 424 14.84 3.94 -14.85
C CYS A 424 16.31 3.92 -14.43
N CYS A 425 16.69 4.75 -13.46
CA CYS A 425 18.09 4.96 -13.08
C CYS A 425 18.79 3.68 -12.61
N GLU A 426 18.04 2.69 -12.10
CA GLU A 426 18.58 1.39 -11.67
C GLU A 426 18.83 0.41 -12.84
N LEU A 427 18.25 0.67 -14.02
CA LEU A 427 18.27 -0.26 -15.15
C LEU A 427 18.99 0.30 -16.39
N SER A 428 19.06 1.61 -16.55
CA SER A 428 19.61 2.26 -17.75
C SER A 428 20.11 3.68 -17.45
N GLU A 429 21.21 4.06 -18.11
CA GLU A 429 21.69 5.46 -18.16
C GLU A 429 21.00 6.27 -19.27
N GLU A 430 20.33 5.60 -20.21
CA GLU A 430 19.67 6.19 -21.38
C GLU A 430 18.14 6.11 -21.27
N LEU A 431 17.44 7.00 -21.99
CA LEU A 431 15.99 6.93 -22.18
C LEU A 431 15.64 5.75 -23.08
N LEU A 432 14.85 4.81 -22.56
CA LEU A 432 14.44 3.61 -23.27
C LEU A 432 13.15 3.85 -24.05
N LEU A 433 13.10 3.30 -25.26
CA LEU A 433 11.95 3.31 -26.17
C LEU A 433 11.65 1.87 -26.66
N GLY A 434 10.49 1.67 -27.29
CA GLY A 434 10.13 0.41 -27.95
C GLY A 434 10.21 -0.83 -27.04
N ASP A 435 10.82 -1.91 -27.52
CA ASP A 435 10.89 -3.17 -26.77
C ASP A 435 11.74 -3.08 -25.51
N ALA A 436 12.84 -2.30 -25.54
CA ALA A 436 13.70 -2.11 -24.36
C ALA A 436 12.93 -1.43 -23.22
N MET A 437 12.11 -0.43 -23.55
CA MET A 437 11.20 0.21 -22.59
C MET A 437 10.20 -0.80 -22.00
N ARG A 438 9.59 -1.64 -22.85
CA ARG A 438 8.61 -2.65 -22.40
C ARG A 438 9.22 -3.68 -21.47
N GLN A 439 10.45 -4.11 -21.75
CA GLN A 439 11.20 -5.02 -20.89
C GLN A 439 11.53 -4.37 -19.55
N ALA A 440 11.94 -3.11 -19.53
CA ALA A 440 12.21 -2.38 -18.29
C ALA A 440 10.96 -2.23 -17.42
N LEU A 441 9.81 -1.90 -18.00
CA LEU A 441 8.53 -1.84 -17.27
C LEU A 441 8.12 -3.20 -16.70
N ARG A 442 8.16 -4.26 -17.52
CA ARG A 442 7.85 -5.62 -17.04
C ARG A 442 8.75 -6.04 -15.89
N LYS A 443 10.06 -5.77 -15.99
CA LYS A 443 11.03 -6.08 -14.94
C LYS A 443 10.75 -5.32 -13.64
N THR A 444 10.50 -4.00 -13.73
CA THR A 444 10.21 -3.17 -12.54
C THR A 444 8.88 -3.55 -11.88
N MET A 445 7.88 -3.95 -12.66
CA MET A 445 6.57 -4.40 -12.17
C MET A 445 6.55 -5.89 -11.74
N GLY A 446 7.69 -6.60 -11.80
CA GLY A 446 7.78 -8.01 -11.42
C GLY A 446 7.01 -8.98 -12.33
N LEU A 447 6.73 -8.58 -13.57
CA LEU A 447 6.07 -9.41 -14.58
C LEU A 447 7.10 -10.30 -15.27
N ALA A 448 6.78 -11.58 -15.48
CA ALA A 448 7.65 -12.50 -16.21
C ALA A 448 7.93 -11.97 -17.62
N SER A 449 9.18 -12.06 -18.06
CA SER A 449 9.52 -11.84 -19.47
C SER A 449 8.88 -12.96 -20.28
N ASN A 450 7.91 -12.62 -21.14
CA ASN A 450 7.56 -13.52 -22.24
C ASN A 450 8.80 -13.57 -23.14
N GLU A 451 9.62 -14.61 -23.00
CA GLU A 451 10.44 -15.09 -24.10
C GLU A 451 9.45 -15.56 -25.17
N ALA A 452 9.12 -14.64 -26.09
CA ALA A 452 8.39 -15.02 -27.29
C ALA A 452 9.35 -15.84 -28.15
N ASP A 453 8.95 -17.09 -28.36
CA ASP A 453 9.54 -18.10 -29.23
C ASP A 453 10.22 -17.49 -30.47
N GLY A 454 11.54 -17.45 -30.40
CA GLY A 454 12.39 -17.43 -31.58
C GLY A 454 12.62 -18.86 -32.06
N GLU A 455 11.62 -19.48 -32.68
CA GLU A 455 11.83 -20.66 -33.53
C GLU A 455 10.98 -20.55 -34.79
N SER A 456 11.53 -19.86 -35.78
CA SER A 456 11.26 -20.12 -37.19
C SER A 456 12.55 -20.57 -37.85
N ALA A 457 12.72 -21.89 -37.97
CA ALA A 457 13.53 -22.54 -39.00
C ALA A 457 12.89 -23.89 -39.33
#